data_AF-A0A7I7TFN2-F1
#
_entry.id   AF-A0A7I7TFN2-F1
#
_cell.length_a   1.000
_cell.length_b   1.000
_cell.length_c   1.000
_cell.angle_alpha   90.00
_cell.angle_beta   90.00
_cell.angle_gamma   90.00
#
_symmetry.space_group_name_H-M   'P 1'
#
loop_
_entity.id
_entity.type
_entity.pdbx_description
1 polymer ?
#
loop_
_entity_poly.entity_id
_entity_poly.type
_entity_poly.pdbx_seq_one_letter_code
_entity_poly.pdbx_strand_id
1 'polypeptide(L)' 'MLKCDRAGSAWFVGTGFFLAPLLAVVSPWPTLTVVIWVLVGLAGLWLGLLGVAMATGLAMVMRSNIEIPEDYWRSIVNY' A
#
# COMPACT_ATOMS: atom_id res chain seq x y z
N MET A 1 -5.11 -15.54 12.74
CA MET A 1 -3.74 -15.08 12.42
C MET A 1 -3.83 -14.07 11.28
N LEU A 2 -3.51 -12.79 11.53
CA LEU A 2 -3.40 -11.78 10.47
C LEU A 2 -2.23 -12.18 9.57
N LYS A 3 -2.52 -12.64 8.35
CA LYS A 3 -1.51 -12.93 7.34
C LYS A 3 -1.08 -11.58 6.75
N CYS A 4 -0.27 -10.82 7.50
CA CYS A 4 0.42 -9.68 6.91
C CYS A 4 1.18 -10.21 5.70
N ASP A 5 0.99 -9.59 4.54
CA ASP A 5 1.66 -9.99 3.31
C ASP A 5 3.17 -9.71 3.45
N ARG A 6 3.87 -10.68 4.07
CA ARG A 6 5.32 -10.65 4.26
C ARG A 6 6.02 -10.65 2.92
N ALA A 7 5.45 -11.31 1.91
CA ALA A 7 6.05 -11.37 0.58
C ALA A 7 6.02 -9.99 -0.07
N GLY A 8 4.87 -9.32 -0.08
CA GLY A 8 4.73 -7.96 -0.58
C GLY A 8 5.60 -6.95 0.19
N SER A 9 5.61 -7.04 1.53
CA SER A 9 6.40 -6.14 2.37
C SER A 9 7.92 -6.33 2.19
N ALA A 10 8.39 -7.58 2.10
CA ALA A 10 9.81 -7.88 1.87
C ALA A 10 10.27 -7.42 0.48
N TRP A 11 9.41 -7.57 -0.54
CA TRP A 11 9.69 -7.11 -1.89
C TRP A 11 9.76 -5.58 -1.97
N PHE A 12 8.88 -4.87 -1.27
CA PHE A 12 8.92 -3.40 -1.20
C PHE A 12 10.23 -2.88 -0.60
N VAL A 13 10.68 -3.47 0.51
CA VAL A 13 11.96 -3.09 1.14
C VAL A 13 13.15 -3.39 0.23
N GLY A 14 13.18 -4.58 -0.40
CA GLY A 14 14.24 -4.95 -1.33
C GLY A 14 14.31 -4.02 -2.54
N THR A 15 13.18 -3.81 -3.22
CA THR A 15 13.11 -2.92 -4.39
C THR A 15 13.48 -1.47 -4.07
N GLY A 16 13.04 -0.94 -2.92
CA GLY A 16 13.40 0.41 -2.48
C GLY A 16 14.90 0.59 -2.20
N PHE A 17 15.56 -0.41 -1.61
CA PHE A 17 17.00 -0.36 -1.34
C PHE A 17 17.83 -0.33 -2.63
N PHE A 18 17.46 -1.11 -3.64
CA PHE A 18 18.18 -1.18 -4.92
C PHE A 18 17.83 -0.04 -5.89
N LEU A 19 16.74 0.69 -5.67
CA LEU A 19 16.32 1.79 -6.54
C LEU A 19 17.34 2.93 -6.60
N ALA A 20 17.91 3.33 -5.46
CA ALA A 20 18.85 4.45 -5.40
C ALA A 20 20.20 4.18 -6.12
N PRO A 21 20.87 3.02 -5.92
CA PRO A 21 22.03 2.64 -6.72
C PRO A 21 21.73 2.55 -8.22
N LEU A 22 20.55 2.01 -8.58
CA LEU A 22 20.13 1.88 -9.98
C LEU A 22 19.93 3.25 -10.64
N LEU A 23 19.30 4.18 -9.92
CA LEU A 23 19.13 5.57 -10.36
C LEU A 23 20.47 6.28 -10.55
N ALA A 24 21.47 6.03 -9.71
CA ALA A 24 22.80 6.62 -9.87
C ALA A 24 23.46 6.20 -11.20
N VAL A 25 23.32 4.92 -11.58
CA VAL A 25 23.84 4.37 -12.85
C VAL A 25 23.04 4.88 -14.05
N VAL A 26 21.73 5.08 -13.89
CA VAL A 26 20.82 5.54 -14.96
C VAL A 26 20.84 7.06 -15.14
N SER A 27 21.31 7.82 -14.15
CA SER A 27 21.36 9.29 -14.16
C SER A 27 22.01 9.95 -15.39
N PRO A 28 23.01 9.35 -16.10
CA PRO A 28 23.54 9.91 -17.33
C PRO A 28 22.53 9.94 -18.49
N TRP A 29 21.43 9.20 -18.40
CA TRP A 29 20.32 9.18 -19.36
C TRP A 29 19.07 9.85 -18.79
N PRO A 30 18.83 11.13 -19.13
CA PRO A 30 17.72 11.92 -18.59
C PRO A 30 16.36 11.28 -18.86
N THR A 31 16.16 10.70 -20.05
CA THR A 31 14.90 10.09 -20.47
C THR A 31 14.50 8.90 -19.59
N LEU A 32 15.45 8.01 -19.27
CA LEU A 32 15.18 6.85 -18.40
C LEU A 32 14.86 7.28 -16.97
N THR A 33 15.56 8.28 -16.46
CA THR A 33 15.32 8.82 -15.11
C THR A 33 13.90 9.40 -15.00
N VAL A 34 13.44 10.15 -16.01
CA VAL A 34 12.08 10.68 -16.06
C VAL A 34 11.04 9.56 -16.04
N VAL A 35 11.24 8.49 -16.83
CA VAL A 35 10.31 7.34 -16.85
C VAL A 35 10.20 6.69 -15.48
N ILE A 36 11.32 6.49 -14.77
CA ILE A 36 11.32 5.91 -13.42
C ILE A 36 10.52 6.80 -12.45
N TRP A 37 10.74 8.12 -12.48
CA TRP A 37 10.00 9.06 -11.63
C TRP A 37 8.50 9.09 -11.94
N VAL A 38 8.10 8.99 -13.21
CA VAL A 38 6.68 8.89 -13.61
C VAL A 38 6.06 7.62 -13.02
N LEU A 39 6.73 6.48 -13.10
CA LEU A 39 6.25 5.21 -12.54
C LEU A 39 6.10 5.30 -11.01
N VAL A 40 7.07 5.91 -10.32
CA VAL A 40 7.02 6.14 -8.87
C VAL A 40 5.84 7.06 -8.51
N GLY A 41 5.63 8.14 -9.25
CA GLY A 41 4.51 9.05 -9.06
C GLY A 41 3.15 8.36 -9.25
N LEU A 42 3.04 7.49 -10.26
CA LEU A 42 1.81 6.74 -10.54
C LEU A 42 1.52 5.71 -9.45
N ALA A 43 2.55 5.03 -8.94
CA ALA A 43 2.43 4.16 -7.77
C ALA A 43 2.00 4.96 -6.51
N GLY A 44 2.59 6.14 -6.28
CA GLY A 44 2.19 7.04 -5.19
C GLY A 44 0.74 7.51 -5.29
N LEU A 45 0.28 7.86 -6.50
CA LEU A 45 -1.10 8.24 -6.75
C LEU A 45 -2.07 7.10 -6.40
N TRP A 46 -1.74 5.88 -6.80
CA TRP A 46 -2.53 4.69 -6.49
C TRP A 46 -2.60 4.43 -4.97
N LEU A 47 -1.46 4.54 -4.28
CA LEU A 47 -1.40 4.44 -2.81
C LEU A 47 -2.22 5.53 -2.12
N GLY A 48 -2.20 6.76 -2.63
CA GLY A 48 -3.04 7.85 -2.13
C GLY A 48 -4.52 7.54 -2.26
N LEU A 49 -4.94 6.99 -3.40
CA LEU A 49 -6.33 6.58 -3.64
C LEU A 49 -6.77 5.48 -2.66
N LEU A 50 -5.89 4.50 -2.41
CA LEU A 50 -6.12 3.44 -1.42
C LEU A 50 -6.21 4.00 0.01
N GLY A 51 -5.39 5.00 0.36
CA GLY A 51 -5.46 5.68 1.64
C GLY A 51 -6.80 6.40 1.85
N VAL A 52 -7.32 7.07 0.82
CA VAL A 52 -8.66 7.69 0.86
C VAL A 52 -9.75 6.64 1.05
N ALA A 53 -9.67 5.50 0.33
CA ALA A 53 -10.62 4.41 0.49
C ALA A 53 -10.63 3.86 1.93
N MET A 54 -9.44 3.65 2.53
CA MET A 54 -9.30 3.22 3.92
C MET A 54 -9.92 4.22 4.90
N ALA A 55 -9.58 5.51 4.77
CA ALA A 55 -10.11 6.56 5.64
C ALA A 55 -11.64 6.66 5.55
N THR A 56 -12.19 6.50 4.34
CA THR A 56 -13.64 6.49 4.10
C THR A 56 -14.31 5.30 4.78
N GLY A 57 -13.73 4.10 4.69
CA GLY A 57 -14.23 2.91 5.37
C GLY A 57 -14.27 3.09 6.89
N LEU A 58 -13.19 3.60 7.49
CA LEU A 58 -13.15 3.88 8.92
C LEU A 58 -14.18 4.94 9.33
N ALA A 59 -14.29 6.02 8.55
CA ALA A 59 -15.25 7.10 8.82
C ALA A 59 -16.70 6.60 8.77
N MET A 60 -17.04 5.73 7.81
CA MET A 60 -18.37 5.11 7.76
C MET A 60 -18.63 4.21 8.96
N VAL A 61 -17.66 3.39 9.38
CA VAL A 61 -17.79 2.52 10.58
C VAL A 61 -18.02 3.37 11.83
N MET A 62 -17.22 4.42 12.05
CA MET A 62 -17.39 5.32 13.20
C MET A 62 -18.75 6.04 13.18
N ARG A 63 -19.22 6.44 11.99
CA ARG A 63 -20.54 7.08 11.82
C ARG A 63 -21.69 6.12 12.10
N SER A 64 -21.51 4.83 11.83
CA SER A 64 -22.60 3.86 11.85
C SER A 64 -23.12 3.54 13.26
N ASN A 65 -22.37 3.87 14.33
CA ASN A 65 -22.72 3.64 15.75
C ASN A 65 -23.26 2.23 16.07
N ILE A 66 -23.07 1.28 15.16
CA ILE A 66 -23.47 -0.12 15.28
C ILE A 66 -22.35 -0.82 16.03
N GLU A 67 -22.66 -1.30 17.22
CA GLU A 67 -21.85 -2.32 17.87
C GLU A 67 -21.71 -3.47 16.88
N ILE A 68 -20.46 -3.81 16.54
CA ILE A 68 -20.17 -4.90 15.61
C ILE A 68 -20.79 -6.17 16.21
N PRO A 69 -21.83 -6.77 15.58
CA PRO A 69 -22.57 -7.86 16.19
C PRO A 69 -21.64 -9.05 16.44
N GLU A 70 -21.86 -9.76 17.55
CA GLU A 70 -21.07 -10.93 17.96
C GLU A 70 -20.93 -11.95 16.81
N ASP A 71 -21.96 -12.07 15.97
CA ASP A 71 -22.00 -12.94 14.79
C ASP A 71 -20.94 -12.58 13.73
N TYR A 72 -20.63 -11.29 13.57
CA TYR A 72 -19.56 -10.83 12.68
C TYR A 72 -18.19 -11.28 13.19
N TRP A 73 -17.94 -11.15 14.50
CA TRP A 73 -16.71 -11.65 15.11
C TRP A 73 -16.58 -13.17 15.01
N ARG A 74 -17.67 -13.92 15.21
CA ARG A 74 -17.68 -15.38 15.04
C ARG A 74 -17.36 -15.82 13.61
N SER A 75 -17.83 -15.09 12.61
CA SER A 75 -17.54 -15.40 11.19
C SER A 75 -16.05 -15.27 10.83
N ILE A 76 -15.33 -14.33 11.46
CA ILE A 76 -13.91 -14.07 11.19
C ILE A 76 -13.01 -15.06 11.93
N VAL A 77 -13.40 -15.44 13.15
CA VAL A 77 -12.55 -16.25 14.03
C VAL A 77 -12.70 -17.76 13.76
N ASN A 78 -13.75 -18.22 13.07
CA ASN A 78 -14.09 -19.64 12.89
C ASN A 78 -14.10 -20.40 14.23
N TYR A 79 -15.26 -20.43 14.90
CA TYR A 79 -15.57 -21.52 15.82
C TYR A 79 -16.62 -22.42 15.19
#